data_AF-A0A9E4PIQ3-F1
#
_entry.id   AF-A0A9E4PIQ3-F1
#
_cell.length_a   1.000
_cell.length_b   1.000
_cell.length_c   1.000
_cell.angle_alpha   90.00
_cell.angle_beta   90.00
_cell.angle_gamma   90.00
#
_symmetry.space_group_name_H-M   'P 1'
#
loop_
_entity.id
_entity.type
_entity.pdbx_description
1 polymer ?
#
loop_
_entity_poly.entity_id
_entity_poly.type
_entity_poly.pdbx_seq_one_letter_code
_entity_poly.pdbx_strand_id
1 'polypeptide(L)'
;MAVARAMALSGALAPPVFVASAIAAALATPGYSSVDTALSALAGPGAPHAWIIGVGFASYAILVQPIGPLLYAVTGRGRLGRAVWGFVVAYGTGGFLAAIFRTAHADPVLWGVSEGAVHGAVAQVSFAGILLLMVVVPWALRREP
;
A
#
# COMPACT_ATOMS: atom_id res chain seq x y z
N MET A 1 -8.97 22.65 -10.77
CA MET A 1 -9.94 21.52 -10.70
C MET A 1 -9.44 20.25 -11.40
N ALA A 2 -8.88 20.31 -12.61
CA ALA A 2 -8.42 19.12 -13.33
C ALA A 2 -7.38 18.27 -12.56
N VAL A 3 -6.37 18.92 -11.94
CA VAL A 3 -5.33 18.22 -11.16
C VAL A 3 -5.90 17.48 -9.95
N ALA A 4 -6.77 18.12 -9.16
CA ALA A 4 -7.40 17.49 -8.01
C ALA A 4 -8.27 16.28 -8.42
N ARG A 5 -8.99 16.39 -9.56
CA ARG A 5 -9.75 15.29 -10.13
C ARG A 5 -8.85 14.14 -10.57
N ALA A 6 -7.70 14.41 -11.19
CA ALA A 6 -6.74 13.38 -11.57
C ALA A 6 -6.15 12.67 -10.34
N MET A 7 -5.81 13.41 -9.28
CA MET A 7 -5.35 12.84 -8.01
C MET A 7 -6.39 11.92 -7.37
N ALA A 8 -7.65 12.35 -7.32
CA ALA A 8 -8.75 11.55 -6.81
C ALA A 8 -9.00 10.29 -7.65
N LEU A 9 -8.97 10.42 -8.99
CA LEU A 9 -9.13 9.29 -9.90
C LEU A 9 -8.00 8.26 -9.76
N SER A 10 -6.76 8.73 -9.60
CA SER A 10 -5.62 7.84 -9.31
C SER A 10 -5.89 7.00 -8.07
N GLY A 11 -6.30 7.63 -6.97
CA GLY A 11 -6.67 6.92 -5.74
C GLY A 11 -7.84 5.96 -5.91
N ALA A 12 -8.87 6.37 -6.64
CA ALA A 12 -10.05 5.55 -6.90
C ALA A 12 -9.76 4.31 -7.77
N LEU A 13 -8.74 4.39 -8.63
CA LEU A 13 -8.29 3.26 -9.46
C LEU A 13 -7.41 2.27 -8.69
N ALA A 14 -6.81 2.65 -7.57
CA ALA A 14 -5.90 1.77 -6.83
C ALA A 14 -6.57 0.45 -6.39
N PRO A 15 -7.75 0.45 -5.72
CA PRO A 15 -8.38 -0.81 -5.30
C PRO A 15 -8.79 -1.72 -6.47
N PRO A 16 -9.45 -1.23 -7.55
CA PRO A 16 -9.75 -2.08 -8.71
C PRO A 16 -8.51 -2.70 -9.36
N VAL A 17 -7.42 -1.93 -9.50
CA VAL A 17 -6.16 -2.44 -10.06
C VAL A 17 -5.62 -3.56 -9.17
N PHE A 18 -5.57 -3.35 -7.86
CA PHE A 18 -5.09 -4.35 -6.92
C PHE A 18 -5.96 -5.62 -6.95
N VAL A 19 -7.28 -5.48 -6.93
CA VAL A 19 -8.22 -6.62 -6.96
C VAL A 19 -8.06 -7.41 -8.26
N ALA A 20 -7.94 -6.75 -9.40
CA ALA A 20 -7.72 -7.41 -10.68
C ALA A 20 -6.41 -8.21 -10.70
N SER A 21 -5.31 -7.61 -10.22
CA SER A 21 -4.02 -8.30 -10.09
C SER A 21 -4.07 -9.47 -9.11
N ALA A 22 -4.80 -9.33 -8.00
CA ALA A 22 -4.96 -10.39 -7.00
C ALA A 22 -5.74 -11.59 -7.54
N ILE A 23 -6.85 -11.34 -8.25
CA ILE A 23 -7.62 -12.39 -8.94
C ILE A 23 -6.75 -13.07 -9.99
N ALA A 24 -6.05 -12.30 -10.82
CA ALA A 24 -5.18 -12.85 -11.86
C ALA A 24 -4.06 -13.74 -11.27
N ALA A 25 -3.40 -13.28 -10.21
CA ALA A 25 -2.35 -14.06 -9.54
C ALA A 25 -2.90 -15.34 -8.88
N ALA A 26 -4.07 -15.27 -8.25
CA ALA A 26 -4.73 -16.43 -7.66
C ALA A 26 -5.11 -17.48 -8.71
N LEU A 27 -5.71 -17.05 -9.83
CA LEU A 27 -6.07 -17.94 -10.95
C LEU A 27 -4.84 -18.55 -11.63
N ALA A 28 -3.72 -17.84 -11.66
CA ALA A 28 -2.47 -18.31 -12.23
C ALA A 28 -1.66 -19.24 -11.30
N THR A 29 -2.12 -19.45 -10.06
CA THR A 29 -1.41 -20.25 -9.05
C THR A 29 -2.23 -21.48 -8.66
N PRO A 30 -1.93 -22.67 -9.22
CA PRO A 30 -2.65 -23.89 -8.90
C PRO A 30 -2.58 -24.23 -7.40
N GLY A 31 -3.73 -24.60 -6.82
CA GLY A 31 -3.82 -24.98 -5.41
C GLY A 31 -3.79 -23.82 -4.41
N TYR A 32 -3.73 -22.57 -4.86
CA TYR A 32 -3.89 -21.42 -3.98
C TYR A 32 -5.31 -21.33 -3.42
N SER A 33 -5.43 -21.13 -2.11
CA SER A 33 -6.67 -20.90 -1.38
C SER A 33 -6.53 -19.63 -0.56
N SER A 34 -7.39 -18.63 -0.79
CA SER A 34 -7.43 -17.41 0.03
C SER A 34 -8.03 -17.63 1.41
N VAL A 35 -8.58 -18.82 1.69
CA VAL A 35 -9.07 -19.21 3.02
C VAL A 35 -7.90 -19.69 3.88
N ASP A 36 -7.01 -20.48 3.30
CA ASP A 36 -5.94 -21.15 4.03
C ASP A 36 -4.61 -20.38 3.99
N THR A 37 -4.41 -19.57 2.94
CA THR A 37 -3.13 -18.90 2.66
C THR A 37 -3.33 -17.41 2.46
N ALA A 38 -2.43 -16.62 3.04
CA ALA A 38 -2.42 -15.17 2.85
C ALA A 38 -2.10 -14.78 1.40
N LEU A 39 -2.72 -13.70 0.93
CA LEU A 39 -2.51 -13.17 -0.43
C LEU A 39 -1.04 -12.80 -0.71
N SER A 40 -0.29 -12.40 0.33
CA SER A 40 1.14 -12.10 0.21
C SER A 40 1.98 -13.33 -0.14
N ALA A 41 1.51 -14.55 0.11
CA ALA A 41 2.20 -15.78 -0.27
C ALA A 41 2.29 -15.94 -1.80
N LEU A 42 1.37 -15.33 -2.55
CA LEU A 42 1.43 -15.29 -4.02
C LEU A 42 2.67 -14.51 -4.52
N ALA A 43 3.25 -13.65 -3.69
CA ALA A 43 4.51 -12.94 -3.97
C ALA A 43 5.75 -13.69 -3.45
N GLY A 44 5.55 -14.87 -2.86
CA GLY A 44 6.57 -15.63 -2.16
C GLY A 44 7.60 -16.30 -3.09
N PRO A 45 8.74 -16.75 -2.54
CA PRO A 45 9.73 -17.53 -3.28
C PRO A 45 9.09 -18.79 -3.86
N GLY A 46 9.34 -19.07 -5.14
CA GLY A 46 8.80 -20.24 -5.82
C GLY A 46 7.32 -20.15 -6.22
N ALA A 47 6.62 -19.07 -5.89
CA ALA A 47 5.24 -18.87 -6.33
C ALA A 47 5.19 -18.68 -7.87
N PRO A 48 4.33 -19.43 -8.59
CA PRO A 48 4.10 -19.24 -10.02
C PRO A 48 3.69 -17.78 -10.29
N HIS A 49 4.35 -17.16 -11.27
CA HIS A 49 4.02 -15.80 -11.71
C HIS A 49 3.93 -14.76 -10.58
N ALA A 50 4.78 -14.86 -9.55
CA ALA A 50 4.81 -13.95 -8.40
C ALA A 50 4.86 -12.44 -8.75
N TRP A 51 5.36 -12.13 -9.95
CA TRP A 51 5.39 -10.76 -10.47
C TRP A 51 3.99 -10.16 -10.66
N ILE A 52 2.94 -10.96 -10.92
CA ILE A 52 1.57 -10.45 -11.15
C ILE A 52 1.07 -9.73 -9.89
N ILE A 53 1.14 -10.41 -8.74
CA ILE A 53 0.72 -9.80 -7.48
C ILE A 53 1.70 -8.71 -7.03
N GLY A 54 3.00 -8.88 -7.30
CA GLY A 54 4.01 -7.86 -7.01
C GLY A 54 3.73 -6.54 -7.73
N VAL A 55 3.40 -6.60 -9.02
CA VAL A 55 2.94 -5.44 -9.81
C VAL A 55 1.65 -4.89 -9.23
N GLY A 56 0.69 -5.73 -8.84
CA GLY A 56 -0.54 -5.29 -8.18
C GLY A 56 -0.29 -4.45 -6.92
N PHE A 57 0.56 -4.93 -6.01
CA PHE A 57 0.95 -4.19 -4.80
C PHE A 57 1.69 -2.89 -5.14
N ALA A 58 2.66 -2.93 -6.05
CA ALA A 58 3.44 -1.77 -6.45
C ALA A 58 2.56 -0.70 -7.12
N SER A 59 1.69 -1.09 -8.06
CA SER A 59 0.76 -0.20 -8.73
C SER A 59 -0.23 0.41 -7.74
N TYR A 60 -0.79 -0.39 -6.82
CA TYR A 60 -1.64 0.12 -5.74
C TYR A 60 -0.91 1.23 -4.96
N ALA A 61 0.29 0.93 -4.48
CA ALA A 61 1.10 1.83 -3.67
C ALA A 61 1.42 3.14 -4.40
N ILE A 62 1.67 3.10 -5.70
CA ILE A 62 1.91 4.29 -6.53
C ILE A 62 0.62 5.10 -6.71
N LEU A 63 -0.48 4.42 -7.03
CA LEU A 63 -1.77 5.05 -7.35
C LEU A 63 -2.39 5.79 -6.15
N VAL A 64 -2.10 5.37 -4.92
CA VAL A 64 -2.59 6.06 -3.70
C VAL A 64 -1.78 7.31 -3.33
N GLN A 65 -0.53 7.47 -3.79
CA GLN A 65 0.32 8.60 -3.38
C GLN A 65 -0.27 9.99 -3.69
N PRO A 66 -0.89 10.23 -4.86
CA PRO A 66 -1.48 11.53 -5.19
C PRO A 66 -2.62 11.95 -4.24
N ILE A 67 -3.20 11.02 -3.46
CA ILE A 67 -4.19 11.34 -2.43
C ILE A 67 -3.57 12.20 -1.33
N GLY A 68 -2.27 12.08 -1.04
CA GLY A 68 -1.59 12.82 0.03
C GLY A 68 -1.66 14.34 -0.14
N PRO A 69 -1.17 14.90 -1.25
CA PRO A 69 -1.30 16.32 -1.55
C PRO A 69 -2.76 16.79 -1.64
N LEU A 70 -3.66 15.94 -2.12
CA LEU A 70 -5.10 16.25 -2.16
C LEU A 70 -5.66 16.41 -0.75
N LEU A 71 -5.40 15.44 0.15
CA LEU A 71 -5.82 15.49 1.54
C LEU A 71 -5.18 16.65 2.31
N TYR A 72 -3.91 16.97 2.03
CA TYR A 72 -3.25 18.16 2.57
C TYR A 72 -4.00 19.46 2.21
N ALA A 73 -4.47 19.56 0.97
CA ALA A 73 -5.18 20.74 0.49
C ALA A 73 -6.57 20.89 1.12
N VAL A 74 -7.30 19.80 1.35
CA VAL A 74 -8.67 19.83 1.90
C VAL A 74 -8.74 19.81 3.43
N THR A 75 -7.60 19.68 4.12
CA THR A 75 -7.51 19.73 5.59
C THR A 75 -6.85 21.05 6.07
N GLY A 76 -7.03 22.12 5.32
CA GLY A 76 -6.58 23.46 5.68
C GLY A 76 -5.06 23.70 5.60
N ARG A 77 -4.27 22.76 5.05
CA ARG A 77 -2.82 22.89 4.83
C ARG A 77 -1.98 23.16 6.11
N GLY A 78 -2.57 22.92 7.28
CA GLY A 78 -1.95 23.13 8.58
C GLY A 78 -1.05 21.98 9.03
N ARG A 79 -0.74 21.95 10.34
CA ARG A 79 0.00 20.82 10.96
C ARG A 79 -0.71 19.48 10.73
N LEU A 80 -2.04 19.49 10.85
CA LEU A 80 -2.89 18.32 10.63
C LEU A 80 -2.78 17.80 9.18
N GLY A 81 -2.89 18.69 8.19
CA GLY A 81 -2.73 18.29 6.80
C GLY A 81 -1.35 17.72 6.49
N ARG A 82 -0.28 18.27 7.09
CA ARG A 82 1.07 17.72 6.94
C ARG A 82 1.18 16.31 7.54
N ALA A 83 0.56 16.09 8.70
CA ALA A 83 0.50 14.76 9.32
C ALA A 83 -0.25 13.76 8.42
N VAL A 84 -1.43 14.15 7.91
CA VAL A 84 -2.23 13.33 6.98
C VAL A 84 -1.43 12.98 5.73
N TRP A 85 -0.75 13.95 5.11
CA TRP A 85 0.10 13.67 3.96
C TRP A 85 1.25 12.73 4.33
N GLY A 86 1.91 12.94 5.47
CA GLY A 86 2.93 12.05 5.99
C GLY A 86 2.44 10.61 6.16
N PHE A 87 1.21 10.41 6.65
CA PHE A 87 0.61 9.08 6.76
C PHE A 87 0.31 8.45 5.40
N VAL A 88 -0.12 9.22 4.39
CA VAL A 88 -0.28 8.70 3.02
C VAL A 88 1.07 8.26 2.44
N VAL A 89 2.12 9.05 2.65
CA VAL A 89 3.47 8.68 2.24
C VAL A 89 3.92 7.41 2.96
N ALA A 90 3.78 7.34 4.28
CA ALA A 90 4.12 6.13 5.04
C ALA A 90 3.35 4.90 4.54
N TYR A 91 2.06 5.06 4.29
CA TYR A 91 1.20 4.00 3.75
C TYR A 91 1.67 3.52 2.38
N GLY A 92 1.74 4.41 1.40
CA GLY A 92 2.11 4.08 0.03
C GLY A 92 3.53 3.58 -0.09
N THR A 93 4.51 4.29 0.48
CA THR A 93 5.92 3.90 0.36
C THR A 93 6.23 2.64 1.16
N GLY A 94 5.62 2.48 2.35
CA GLY A 94 5.72 1.24 3.12
C GLY A 94 5.15 0.05 2.37
N GLY A 95 3.98 0.21 1.73
CA GLY A 95 3.37 -0.84 0.91
C GLY A 95 4.19 -1.18 -0.34
N PHE A 96 4.78 -0.18 -0.98
CA PHE A 96 5.69 -0.37 -2.12
C PHE A 96 6.95 -1.15 -1.70
N LEU A 97 7.57 -0.78 -0.58
CA LEU A 97 8.74 -1.49 -0.06
C LEU A 97 8.37 -2.91 0.38
N ALA A 98 7.19 -3.13 0.96
CA ALA A 98 6.68 -4.47 1.27
C ALA A 98 6.47 -5.34 0.02
N ALA A 99 6.24 -4.73 -1.14
CA ALA A 99 6.18 -5.45 -2.42
C ALA A 99 7.56 -5.84 -2.96
N ILE A 100 8.60 -5.07 -2.61
CA ILE A 100 9.99 -5.34 -3.00
C ILE A 100 10.61 -6.40 -2.10
N PHE A 101 10.55 -6.18 -0.78
CA PHE A 101 11.10 -7.11 0.20
C PHE A 101 10.12 -8.26 0.44
N ARG A 102 10.52 -9.50 0.20
CA ARG A 102 9.68 -10.70 0.28
C ARG A 102 9.81 -11.38 1.64
N THR A 103 8.69 -11.92 2.14
CA THR A 103 8.55 -12.50 3.48
C THR A 103 9.41 -13.74 3.77
N ALA A 104 9.80 -14.50 2.75
CA ALA A 104 10.40 -15.84 2.95
C ALA A 104 11.86 -15.97 2.49
N HIS A 105 12.57 -14.86 2.28
CA HIS A 105 14.03 -14.89 2.14
C HIS A 105 14.67 -14.62 3.52
N ALA A 106 15.41 -15.61 4.01
CA ALA A 106 16.21 -15.50 5.22
C ALA A 106 17.56 -14.81 4.98
N ASP A 107 17.89 -14.55 3.71
CA ASP A 107 19.14 -13.93 3.34
C ASP A 107 19.24 -12.51 3.94
N PRO A 108 20.39 -12.16 4.54
CA PRO A 108 20.60 -10.84 5.09
C PRO A 108 20.72 -9.82 3.95
N VAL A 109 19.87 -8.78 3.99
CA VAL A 109 19.81 -7.76 2.93
C VAL A 109 20.39 -6.43 3.41
N LEU A 110 20.12 -6.04 4.67
CA LEU A 110 20.53 -4.75 5.24
C LEU A 110 21.17 -4.94 6.60
N TRP A 111 22.48 -4.79 6.68
CA TRP A 111 23.24 -4.76 7.95
C TRP A 111 23.00 -6.01 8.82
N GLY A 112 22.82 -7.17 8.19
CA GLY A 112 22.53 -8.44 8.87
C GLY A 112 21.05 -8.71 9.17
N VAL A 113 20.14 -7.79 8.81
CA VAL A 113 18.69 -7.98 8.92
C VAL A 113 18.16 -8.76 7.72
N SER A 114 17.33 -9.77 7.98
CA SER A 114 16.70 -10.58 6.93
C SER A 114 15.68 -9.78 6.11
N GLU A 115 15.51 -10.16 4.85
CA GLU A 115 14.51 -9.56 3.96
C GLU A 115 13.10 -9.61 4.56
N GLY A 116 12.74 -10.75 5.16
CA GLY A 116 11.44 -10.93 5.81
C GLY A 116 11.22 -9.99 7.01
N ALA A 117 12.28 -9.68 7.78
CA ALA A 117 12.19 -8.71 8.88
C ALA A 117 11.98 -7.29 8.36
N VAL A 118 12.67 -6.91 7.26
CA VAL A 118 12.45 -5.62 6.60
C VAL A 118 11.02 -5.54 6.08
N HIS A 119 10.53 -6.56 5.38
CA HIS A 119 9.14 -6.66 4.91
C HIS A 119 8.15 -6.45 6.06
N GLY A 120 8.31 -7.19 7.16
CA GLY A 120 7.43 -7.09 8.31
C GLY A 120 7.38 -5.68 8.90
N ALA A 121 8.54 -5.04 9.05
CA ALA A 121 8.64 -3.67 9.58
C ALA A 121 7.95 -2.65 8.65
N VAL A 122 8.24 -2.67 7.34
CA VAL A 122 7.64 -1.72 6.40
C VAL A 122 6.14 -1.96 6.21
N ALA A 123 5.68 -3.22 6.26
CA ALA A 123 4.27 -3.56 6.26
C ALA A 123 3.55 -3.02 7.50
N GLN A 124 4.13 -3.16 8.70
CA GLN A 124 3.56 -2.60 9.93
C GLN A 124 3.43 -1.08 9.86
N VAL A 125 4.47 -0.38 9.37
CA VAL A 125 4.42 1.07 9.16
C VAL A 125 3.33 1.46 8.17
N SER A 126 3.20 0.69 7.07
CA SER A 126 2.16 0.91 6.07
C SER A 126 0.76 0.76 6.68
N PHE A 127 0.50 -0.35 7.37
CA PHE A 127 -0.79 -0.61 8.02
C PHE A 127 -1.12 0.41 9.11
N ALA A 128 -0.14 0.79 9.94
CA ALA A 128 -0.33 1.86 10.92
C ALA A 128 -0.71 3.19 10.24
N GLY A 129 -0.06 3.53 9.12
CA GLY A 129 -0.37 4.73 8.33
C GLY A 129 -1.82 4.76 7.85
N ILE A 130 -2.32 3.68 7.24
CA ILE A 130 -3.71 3.65 6.77
C ILE A 130 -4.73 3.62 7.93
N LEU A 131 -4.45 2.92 9.03
CA LEU A 131 -5.31 2.93 10.21
C LEU A 131 -5.45 4.33 10.80
N LEU A 132 -4.33 5.07 10.90
CA LEU A 132 -4.35 6.46 11.34
C LEU A 132 -5.12 7.35 10.36
N LEU A 133 -4.97 7.15 9.05
CA LEU A 133 -5.74 7.88 8.03
C LEU A 133 -7.26 7.65 8.16
N MET A 134 -7.68 6.41 8.40
CA MET A 134 -9.11 6.06 8.57
C MET A 134 -9.76 6.80 9.74
N VAL A 135 -8.99 7.15 10.77
CA VAL A 135 -9.48 7.89 11.96
C VAL A 135 -9.32 9.40 11.78
N VAL A 136 -8.14 9.85 11.35
CA VAL A 136 -7.77 11.27 11.35
C VAL A 136 -8.47 12.03 10.23
N VAL A 137 -8.62 11.45 9.03
CA VAL A 137 -9.21 12.17 7.89
C VAL A 137 -10.69 12.52 8.14
N PRO A 138 -11.58 11.59 8.56
CA PRO A 138 -12.97 11.94 8.86
C PRO A 138 -13.09 12.96 9.98
N TRP A 139 -12.23 12.87 11.01
CA TRP A 139 -12.20 13.83 12.10
C TRP A 139 -11.76 15.22 11.64
N ALA A 140 -10.75 15.30 10.78
CA ALA A 140 -10.24 16.55 10.22
C ALA A 140 -11.31 17.27 9.39
N LEU A 141 -11.99 16.52 8.51
CA LEU A 141 -13.02 17.06 7.61
C LEU A 141 -14.28 17.54 8.35
N ARG A 142 -14.57 17.01 9.55
CA ARG A 142 -15.68 17.48 10.40
C ARG A 142 -15.40 18.82 11.09
N ARG A 143 -14.14 19.25 11.13
CA ARG A 143 -13.71 20.50 11.78
C ARG A 143 -13.51 21.66 10.82
N GLU A 144 -13.59 21.39 9.51
CA GLU A 144 -13.65 22.43 8.50
C GLU A 144 -15.06 23.07 8.57
N PRO A 145 -15.17 24.40 8.78
CA PRO A 145 -16.43 25.11 8.90
C PRO A 145 -17.22 25.22 7.58
#